data_AF-W7YV28-F1
#
_entry.id   AF-W7YV28-F1
#
_cell.length_a   1.000
_cell.length_b   1.000
_cell.length_c   1.000
_cell.angle_alpha   90.00
_cell.angle_beta   90.00
_cell.angle_gamma   90.00
#
_symmetry.space_group_name_H-M   'P 1'
#
loop_
_entity.id
_entity.type
_entity.pdbx_description
1 polymer ?
#
loop_
_entity_poly.entity_id
_entity_poly.type
_entity_poly.pdbx_seq_one_letter_code
_entity_poly.pdbx_strand_id
1 'polypeptide(L)'
;MSLTFCNVHFSQQPDKVVYVSDTLMKSLKLSGKKNIQLRLGKDSIRASIKSIKKAGKHIYLGTGVRDAIKVPAAGGIMIHSFEDEEIKLGPLVGILSDGPSTSAAQPFSSRTGFIKQLLREGNKNCYIFAFTPKDINWQRESVNGYFLSNSGTFYRKTVPLPDVVYNRLPSRKAETTAYINQLRDRLSRKKIPFFNWSFFNKSDIYRLLEHDNTVNRYVPESHMNPSTEIIKDMLERHQFLYYKPLVAA
;
A
#
# COMPACT_ATOMS: atom_id res chain seq x y z
N MET A 1 11.71 -15.27 10.30
CA MET A 1 10.47 -14.55 9.89
C MET A 1 9.54 -15.47 9.10
N SER A 2 8.27 -15.57 9.46
CA SER A 2 7.29 -16.41 8.73
C SER A 2 6.07 -15.58 8.31
N LEU A 3 5.72 -15.67 7.03
CA LEU A 3 4.51 -15.11 6.43
C LEU A 3 3.43 -16.20 6.43
N THR A 4 2.31 -15.98 7.11
CA THR A 4 1.26 -16.99 7.28
C THR A 4 -0.11 -16.39 6.97
N PHE A 5 -0.94 -17.07 6.19
CA PHE A 5 -2.35 -16.70 6.03
C PHE A 5 -3.16 -17.10 7.27
N CYS A 6 -4.05 -16.22 7.72
CA CYS A 6 -5.00 -16.52 8.79
C CYS A 6 -6.33 -15.78 8.58
N ASN A 7 -7.38 -16.27 9.25
CA ASN A 7 -8.66 -15.60 9.30
C ASN A 7 -8.78 -14.80 10.61
N VAL A 8 -8.92 -13.49 10.50
CA VAL A 8 -9.18 -12.56 11.61
C VAL A 8 -10.68 -12.51 11.89
N HIS A 9 -11.02 -12.64 13.17
CA HIS A 9 -12.38 -12.57 13.71
C HIS A 9 -12.43 -11.53 14.82
N PHE A 10 -13.63 -11.00 15.08
CA PHE A 10 -13.86 -10.07 16.18
C PHE A 10 -14.62 -10.76 17.29
N SER A 11 -14.07 -10.72 18.51
CA SER A 11 -14.76 -11.11 19.74
C SER A 11 -15.50 -9.90 20.30
N GLN A 12 -16.63 -10.15 20.97
CA GLN A 12 -17.38 -9.09 21.68
C GLN A 12 -16.82 -8.83 23.09
N GLN A 13 -15.83 -9.59 23.52
CA GLN A 13 -15.22 -9.42 24.84
C GLN A 13 -14.42 -8.10 24.89
N PRO A 14 -14.59 -7.28 25.94
CA PRO A 14 -13.93 -5.98 26.08
C PRO A 14 -12.44 -6.07 26.43
N ASP A 15 -11.88 -7.27 26.46
CA ASP A 15 -10.55 -7.54 26.94
C ASP A 15 -9.45 -7.17 25.93
N LYS A 16 -8.22 -7.11 26.44
CA LYS A 16 -6.99 -7.00 25.63
C LYS A 16 -6.41 -8.38 25.37
N VAL A 17 -7.26 -9.31 24.93
CA VAL A 17 -6.87 -10.71 24.67
C VAL A 17 -6.96 -11.02 23.18
N VAL A 18 -5.98 -11.78 22.73
CA VAL A 18 -5.92 -12.36 21.39
C VAL A 18 -6.09 -13.86 21.52
N TYR A 19 -7.18 -14.40 20.96
CA TYR A 19 -7.44 -15.83 20.95
C TYR A 19 -6.93 -16.43 19.64
N VAL A 20 -6.06 -17.43 19.71
CA VAL A 20 -5.33 -17.97 18.56
C VAL A 20 -5.57 -19.47 18.47
N SER A 21 -5.91 -19.97 17.28
CA SER A 21 -6.09 -21.42 17.11
C SER A 21 -4.77 -22.17 17.31
N ASP A 22 -4.83 -23.41 17.82
CA ASP A 22 -3.63 -24.23 18.07
C ASP A 22 -2.75 -24.38 16.81
N THR A 23 -3.37 -24.49 15.64
CA THR A 23 -2.67 -24.57 14.33
C THR A 23 -1.89 -23.28 14.04
N LEU A 24 -2.49 -22.12 14.35
CA LEU A 24 -1.86 -20.82 14.13
C LEU A 24 -0.76 -20.55 15.17
N MET A 25 -0.99 -20.93 16.44
CA MET A 25 0.02 -20.86 17.50
C MET A 25 1.30 -21.59 17.10
N LYS A 26 1.18 -22.82 16.57
CA LYS A 26 2.33 -23.61 16.08
C LYS A 26 3.00 -22.96 14.88
N SER A 27 2.21 -22.50 13.91
CA SER A 27 2.73 -21.87 12.68
C SER A 27 3.55 -20.62 12.97
N LEU A 28 3.16 -19.85 13.99
CA LEU A 28 3.83 -18.61 14.41
C LEU A 28 4.86 -18.84 15.54
N LYS A 29 5.12 -20.09 15.94
CA LYS A 29 6.04 -20.44 17.05
C LYS A 29 5.70 -19.73 18.38
N LEU A 30 4.41 -19.59 18.70
CA LEU A 30 3.92 -18.91 19.90
C LEU A 30 3.56 -19.85 21.05
N SER A 31 3.79 -21.16 20.90
CA SER A 31 3.47 -22.15 21.92
C SER A 31 4.13 -21.81 23.26
N GLY A 32 3.33 -21.75 24.33
CA GLY A 32 3.78 -21.41 25.70
C GLY A 32 3.92 -19.91 25.99
N LYS A 33 3.79 -19.04 24.98
CA LYS A 33 3.80 -17.58 25.19
C LYS A 33 2.51 -17.13 25.88
N LYS A 34 2.63 -16.16 26.79
CA LYS A 34 1.49 -15.57 27.54
C LYS A 34 1.07 -14.21 26.99
N ASN A 35 1.97 -13.50 26.35
CA ASN A 35 1.75 -12.18 25.77
C ASN A 35 2.42 -12.09 24.41
N ILE A 36 1.96 -11.15 23.60
CA ILE A 36 2.53 -10.80 22.30
C ILE A 36 2.48 -9.28 22.12
N GLN A 37 3.34 -8.75 21.25
CA GLN A 37 3.18 -7.40 20.71
C GLN A 37 2.42 -7.51 19.39
N LEU A 38 1.16 -7.09 19.35
CA LEU A 38 0.36 -7.09 18.12
C LEU A 38 0.44 -5.73 17.45
N ARG A 39 0.72 -5.70 16.14
CA ARG A 39 0.89 -4.47 15.34
C ARG A 39 -0.05 -4.48 14.13
N LEU A 40 -0.57 -3.30 13.78
CA LEU A 40 -1.20 -3.02 12.50
C LEU A 40 -0.74 -1.63 12.04
N GLY A 41 -0.10 -1.55 10.86
CA GLY A 41 0.54 -0.30 10.45
C GLY A 41 1.56 0.16 11.49
N LYS A 42 1.46 1.43 11.91
CA LYS A 42 2.33 2.01 12.95
C LYS A 42 1.81 1.92 14.38
N ASP A 43 0.58 1.45 14.59
CA ASP A 43 0.06 1.24 15.95
C ASP A 43 0.37 -0.17 16.44
N SER A 44 0.64 -0.30 17.74
CA SER A 44 0.86 -1.59 18.36
C SER A 44 0.34 -1.65 19.79
N ILE A 45 0.02 -2.85 20.26
CA ILE A 45 -0.49 -3.12 21.59
C ILE A 45 0.10 -4.41 22.14
N ARG A 46 0.49 -4.40 23.41
CA ARG A 46 0.78 -5.62 24.16
C ARG A 46 -0.53 -6.27 24.59
N ALA A 47 -0.74 -7.52 24.21
CA ALA A 47 -1.97 -8.25 24.50
C ALA A 47 -1.66 -9.65 25.05
N SER A 48 -2.53 -10.14 25.93
CA SER A 48 -2.46 -11.52 26.41
C SER A 48 -2.91 -12.45 25.29
N ILE A 49 -2.25 -13.60 25.17
CA ILE A 49 -2.60 -14.62 24.17
C ILE A 49 -3.25 -15.82 24.84
N LYS A 50 -4.33 -16.34 24.25
CA LYS A 50 -4.99 -17.58 24.70
C LYS A 50 -5.17 -18.52 23.51
N SER A 51 -4.80 -19.78 23.69
CA SER A 51 -5.03 -20.82 22.69
C SER A 51 -6.51 -21.24 22.67
N ILE A 52 -7.04 -21.51 21.48
CA ILE A 52 -8.39 -22.07 21.30
C ILE A 52 -8.35 -23.32 20.41
N LYS A 53 -9.18 -24.31 20.77
CA LYS A 53 -9.37 -25.52 19.97
C LYS A 53 -10.26 -25.22 18.77
N LYS A 54 -9.66 -24.81 17.66
CA LYS A 54 -10.35 -24.55 16.39
C LYS A 54 -9.51 -25.06 15.23
N ALA A 55 -10.12 -25.84 14.34
CA ALA A 55 -9.48 -26.28 13.11
C ALA A 55 -9.15 -25.08 12.21
N GLY A 56 -8.00 -25.12 11.53
CA GLY A 56 -7.54 -24.03 10.66
C GLY A 56 -6.78 -22.93 11.41
N LYS A 57 -6.42 -21.87 10.68
CA LYS A 57 -5.63 -20.72 11.17
C LYS A 57 -6.54 -19.54 11.47
N HIS A 58 -6.83 -19.32 12.75
CA HIS A 58 -7.79 -18.31 13.21
C HIS A 58 -7.19 -17.46 14.33
N ILE A 59 -7.49 -16.16 14.28
CA ILE A 59 -7.20 -15.21 15.33
C ILE A 59 -8.48 -14.43 15.66
N TYR A 60 -8.86 -14.37 16.93
CA TYR A 60 -9.99 -13.55 17.40
C TYR A 60 -9.43 -12.42 18.26
N LEU A 61 -9.85 -11.20 17.93
CA LEU A 61 -9.42 -9.99 18.64
C LEU A 61 -10.52 -9.54 19.58
N GLY A 62 -10.24 -9.42 20.88
CA GLY A 62 -11.09 -8.68 21.81
C GLY A 62 -11.24 -7.23 21.38
N THR A 63 -12.34 -6.57 21.76
CA THR A 63 -12.60 -5.18 21.31
C THR A 63 -11.52 -4.23 21.82
N GLY A 64 -10.98 -4.46 23.02
CA GLY A 64 -9.87 -3.68 23.57
C GLY A 64 -8.58 -3.75 22.73
N VAL A 65 -8.33 -4.89 22.07
CA VAL A 65 -7.22 -5.01 21.09
C VAL A 65 -7.59 -4.30 19.80
N ARG A 66 -8.78 -4.61 19.26
CA ARG A 66 -9.24 -4.15 17.96
C ARG A 66 -9.31 -2.63 17.86
N ASP A 67 -9.79 -1.98 18.92
CA ASP A 67 -9.96 -0.52 18.95
C ASP A 67 -8.62 0.19 19.20
N ALA A 68 -7.71 -0.41 19.96
CA ALA A 68 -6.39 0.16 20.23
C ALA A 68 -5.52 0.28 18.98
N ILE A 69 -5.48 -0.76 18.13
CA ILE A 69 -4.73 -0.74 16.86
C ILE A 69 -5.63 -0.54 15.64
N LYS A 70 -6.91 -0.19 15.87
CA LYS A 70 -7.90 0.21 14.85
C LYS A 70 -8.04 -0.79 13.68
N VAL A 71 -8.22 -2.08 13.99
CA VAL A 71 -8.36 -3.12 12.95
C VAL A 71 -9.64 -2.90 12.14
N PRO A 72 -9.56 -2.72 10.81
CA PRO A 72 -10.68 -2.18 10.03
C PRO A 72 -11.81 -3.18 9.78
N ALA A 73 -11.46 -4.47 9.60
CA ALA A 73 -12.42 -5.51 9.24
C ALA A 73 -11.92 -6.91 9.64
N ALA A 74 -12.87 -7.83 9.84
CA ALA A 74 -12.61 -9.27 9.91
C ALA A 74 -12.39 -9.82 8.50
N GLY A 75 -11.71 -10.96 8.38
CA GLY A 75 -11.43 -11.59 7.09
C GLY A 75 -10.09 -12.29 7.00
N GLY A 76 -9.81 -12.86 5.83
CA GLY A 76 -8.53 -13.51 5.53
C GLY A 76 -7.44 -12.48 5.25
N ILE A 77 -6.34 -12.56 5.98
CA ILE A 77 -5.15 -11.73 5.77
C ILE A 77 -3.88 -12.54 5.96
N MET A 78 -2.80 -12.03 5.41
CA MET A 78 -1.47 -12.42 5.80
C MET A 78 -1.09 -11.80 7.14
N ILE A 79 -0.31 -12.55 7.91
CA ILE A 79 0.31 -12.10 9.14
C ILE A 79 1.80 -12.42 9.12
N HIS A 80 2.60 -11.52 9.67
CA HIS A 80 4.04 -11.71 9.84
C HIS A 80 4.36 -11.93 11.31
N SER A 81 5.18 -12.94 11.59
CA SER A 81 5.83 -13.11 12.89
C SER A 81 7.31 -12.76 12.79
N PHE A 82 7.73 -11.89 13.70
CA PHE A 82 9.12 -11.54 13.96
C PHE A 82 9.64 -12.34 15.16
N GLU A 83 10.97 -12.36 15.34
CA GLU A 83 11.62 -13.19 16.37
C GLU A 83 11.34 -12.70 17.81
N ASP A 84 10.95 -11.42 17.98
CA ASP A 84 10.73 -10.77 19.28
C ASP A 84 9.29 -10.85 19.80
N GLU A 85 8.55 -11.93 19.52
CA GLU A 85 7.12 -12.07 19.90
C GLU A 85 6.20 -10.98 19.31
N GLU A 86 6.69 -10.28 18.29
CA GLU A 86 5.92 -9.31 17.54
C GLU A 86 5.16 -10.00 16.40
N ILE A 87 3.85 -9.81 16.39
CA ILE A 87 2.96 -10.26 15.31
C ILE A 87 2.39 -9.03 14.64
N LYS A 88 2.52 -8.98 13.32
CA LYS A 88 1.96 -7.94 12.50
C LYS A 88 0.78 -8.47 11.70
N LEU A 89 -0.37 -7.81 11.85
CA LEU A 89 -1.54 -8.00 11.00
C LEU A 89 -1.34 -7.23 9.69
N GLY A 90 -1.31 -7.93 8.56
CA GLY A 90 -1.22 -7.30 7.25
C GLY A 90 0.03 -7.68 6.46
N PRO A 91 0.45 -6.80 5.52
CA PRO A 91 0.63 -5.36 5.72
C PRO A 91 -0.65 -4.52 5.66
N LEU A 92 -0.60 -3.31 6.22
CA LEU A 92 -1.56 -2.23 5.99
C LEU A 92 -1.07 -1.34 4.85
N VAL A 93 -1.76 -1.40 3.71
CA VAL A 93 -1.36 -0.71 2.46
C VAL A 93 -2.31 0.45 2.18
N GLY A 94 -1.77 1.67 2.11
CA GLY A 94 -2.52 2.86 1.75
C GLY A 94 -2.29 3.25 0.29
N ILE A 95 -3.32 3.28 -0.55
CA ILE A 95 -3.27 3.77 -1.92
C ILE A 95 -3.50 5.28 -1.92
N LEU A 96 -2.44 6.04 -2.18
CA LEU A 96 -2.53 7.50 -2.30
C LEU A 96 -3.09 7.89 -3.66
N SER A 97 -4.09 8.75 -3.63
CA SER A 97 -4.87 9.16 -4.80
C SER A 97 -5.23 10.64 -4.70
N ASP A 98 -5.52 11.27 -5.83
CA ASP A 98 -6.21 12.56 -5.86
C ASP A 98 -7.71 12.37 -5.55
N GLY A 99 -8.30 13.37 -4.91
CA GLY A 99 -9.65 13.37 -4.39
C GLY A 99 -9.77 14.29 -3.15
N PRO A 100 -10.94 14.34 -2.47
CA PRO A 100 -12.18 13.71 -2.88
C PRO A 100 -12.89 14.49 -3.99
N SER A 101 -13.67 13.80 -4.82
CA SER A 101 -14.65 14.43 -5.72
C SER A 101 -15.88 14.90 -4.93
N THR A 102 -16.79 15.65 -5.58
CA THR A 102 -18.09 16.03 -5.02
C THR A 102 -19.04 14.86 -4.79
N SER A 103 -18.75 13.67 -5.35
CA SER A 103 -19.60 12.49 -5.24
C SER A 103 -19.03 11.45 -4.28
N ALA A 104 -19.80 11.11 -3.24
CA ALA A 104 -19.47 10.05 -2.29
C ALA A 104 -19.34 8.67 -2.96
N ALA A 105 -20.04 8.42 -4.07
CA ALA A 105 -19.96 7.18 -4.83
C ALA A 105 -18.68 7.08 -5.69
N GLN A 106 -18.08 8.23 -6.02
CA GLN A 106 -16.91 8.36 -6.90
C GLN A 106 -15.82 9.21 -6.23
N PRO A 107 -15.28 8.78 -5.06
CA PRO A 107 -14.39 9.61 -4.26
C PRO A 107 -13.09 9.98 -4.99
N PHE A 108 -12.71 9.24 -6.04
CA PHE A 108 -11.49 9.46 -6.81
C PHE A 108 -11.77 9.79 -8.29
N SER A 109 -12.94 10.38 -8.57
CA SER A 109 -13.35 10.83 -9.91
C SER A 109 -13.18 9.71 -10.96
N SER A 110 -12.58 10.01 -12.13
CA SER A 110 -12.32 9.05 -13.22
C SER A 110 -11.46 7.85 -12.80
N ARG A 111 -10.67 7.97 -11.72
CA ARG A 111 -9.79 6.90 -11.22
C ARG A 111 -10.48 5.96 -10.25
N THR A 112 -11.71 6.25 -9.83
CA THR A 112 -12.46 5.41 -8.90
C THR A 112 -12.54 3.95 -9.37
N GLY A 113 -12.81 3.70 -10.65
CA GLY A 113 -12.88 2.34 -11.19
C GLY A 113 -11.58 1.56 -10.99
N PHE A 114 -10.44 2.19 -11.31
CA PHE A 114 -9.11 1.64 -11.11
C PHE A 114 -8.79 1.41 -9.62
N ILE A 115 -9.11 2.37 -8.74
CA ILE A 115 -8.94 2.21 -7.30
C ILE A 115 -9.77 1.03 -6.76
N LYS A 116 -11.03 0.87 -7.20
CA LYS A 116 -11.84 -0.29 -6.81
C LYS A 116 -11.18 -1.61 -7.19
N GLN A 117 -10.57 -1.71 -8.38
CA GLN A 117 -9.85 -2.92 -8.79
C GLN A 117 -8.68 -3.23 -7.85
N LEU A 118 -7.85 -2.23 -7.52
CA LEU A 118 -6.74 -2.41 -6.59
C LEU A 118 -7.23 -2.88 -5.21
N LEU A 119 -8.28 -2.26 -4.68
CA LEU A 119 -8.84 -2.63 -3.39
C LEU A 119 -9.42 -4.05 -3.39
N ARG A 120 -10.11 -4.46 -4.46
CA ARG A 120 -10.66 -5.83 -4.58
C ARG A 120 -9.57 -6.89 -4.56
N GLU A 121 -8.48 -6.67 -5.29
CA GLU A 121 -7.40 -7.66 -5.36
C GLU A 121 -6.57 -7.71 -4.08
N GLY A 122 -6.28 -6.56 -3.47
CA GLY A 122 -5.49 -6.50 -2.23
C GLY A 122 -6.21 -7.08 -1.02
N ASN A 123 -7.54 -6.91 -0.91
CA ASN A 123 -8.33 -7.29 0.26
C ASN A 123 -8.36 -8.81 0.56
N LYS A 124 -7.83 -9.64 -0.35
CA LYS A 124 -7.67 -11.10 -0.14
C LYS A 124 -6.44 -11.47 0.69
N ASN A 125 -5.45 -10.59 0.74
CA ASN A 125 -4.12 -10.88 1.31
C ASN A 125 -3.70 -9.88 2.39
N CYS A 126 -4.22 -8.65 2.35
CA CYS A 126 -3.78 -7.59 3.24
C CYS A 126 -4.92 -6.61 3.53
N TYR A 127 -4.72 -5.73 4.50
CA TYR A 127 -5.62 -4.59 4.67
C TYR A 127 -5.18 -3.51 3.69
N ILE A 128 -6.04 -3.22 2.71
CA ILE A 128 -5.78 -2.20 1.69
C ILE A 128 -6.89 -1.16 1.71
N PHE A 129 -6.52 0.11 1.61
CA PHE A 129 -7.47 1.23 1.57
C PHE A 129 -6.93 2.33 0.67
N ALA A 130 -7.81 3.18 0.16
CA ALA A 130 -7.42 4.35 -0.59
C ALA A 130 -7.64 5.61 0.24
N PHE A 131 -6.81 6.63 0.04
CA PHE A 131 -6.91 7.87 0.77
C PHE A 131 -6.31 9.03 -0.03
N THR A 132 -6.68 10.23 0.36
CA THR A 132 -6.14 11.49 -0.13
C THR A 132 -5.23 12.08 0.95
N PRO A 133 -4.26 12.94 0.62
CA PRO A 133 -3.40 13.54 1.65
C PRO A 133 -4.16 14.21 2.81
N LYS A 134 -5.35 14.77 2.53
CA LYS A 134 -6.23 15.44 3.50
C LYS A 134 -6.85 14.48 4.51
N ASP A 135 -6.89 13.18 4.20
CA ASP A 135 -7.42 12.15 5.09
C ASP A 135 -6.47 11.78 6.23
N ILE A 136 -5.22 12.24 6.18
CA ILE A 136 -4.23 11.99 7.24
C ILE A 136 -4.43 12.99 8.38
N ASN A 137 -4.71 12.46 9.57
CA ASN A 137 -4.61 13.21 10.80
C ASN A 137 -3.23 12.99 11.41
N TRP A 138 -2.34 13.98 11.23
CA TRP A 138 -0.96 13.92 11.73
C TRP A 138 -0.85 14.01 13.25
N GLN A 139 -1.80 14.67 13.93
CA GLN A 139 -1.79 14.76 15.40
C GLN A 139 -2.16 13.41 16.03
N ARG A 140 -3.11 12.69 15.43
CA ARG A 140 -3.60 11.38 15.91
C ARG A 140 -2.90 10.20 15.25
N GLU A 141 -1.93 10.45 14.36
CA GLU A 141 -1.21 9.45 13.58
C GLU A 141 -2.12 8.39 12.94
N SER A 142 -3.19 8.85 12.31
CA SER A 142 -4.20 7.98 11.73
C SER A 142 -4.67 8.50 10.37
N VAL A 143 -5.24 7.60 9.58
CA VAL A 143 -5.80 7.91 8.27
C VAL A 143 -7.25 7.49 8.24
N ASN A 144 -8.14 8.39 7.83
CA ASN A 144 -9.51 8.02 7.53
C ASN A 144 -9.56 7.50 6.09
N GLY A 145 -9.52 6.17 5.92
CA GLY A 145 -9.38 5.53 4.63
C GLY A 145 -10.72 5.16 3.98
N TYR A 146 -10.75 5.15 2.65
CA TYR A 146 -11.78 4.50 1.85
C TYR A 146 -11.48 3.01 1.69
N PHE A 147 -12.36 2.18 2.25
CA PHE A 147 -12.36 0.73 2.07
C PHE A 147 -13.48 0.33 1.12
N LEU A 148 -13.38 -0.86 0.54
CA LEU A 148 -14.38 -1.38 -0.39
C LEU A 148 -15.12 -2.56 0.24
N SER A 149 -16.45 -2.50 0.25
CA SER A 149 -17.29 -3.63 0.69
C SER A 149 -17.29 -4.74 -0.37
N ASN A 150 -17.76 -5.93 0.02
CA ASN A 150 -17.97 -7.04 -0.91
C ASN A 150 -18.97 -6.69 -2.03
N SER A 151 -19.92 -5.78 -1.78
CA SER A 151 -20.84 -5.24 -2.79
C SER A 151 -20.21 -4.21 -3.73
N GLY A 152 -18.94 -3.80 -3.50
CA GLY A 152 -18.26 -2.80 -4.32
C GLY A 152 -18.58 -1.35 -3.97
N THR A 153 -19.13 -1.10 -2.78
CA THR A 153 -19.44 0.23 -2.24
C THR A 153 -18.32 0.70 -1.34
N PHE A 154 -17.97 1.98 -1.41
CA PHE A 154 -16.99 2.55 -0.49
C PHE A 154 -17.59 2.77 0.89
N TYR A 155 -16.79 2.53 1.91
CA TYR A 155 -17.07 2.94 3.27
C TYR A 155 -15.81 3.50 3.92
N ARG A 156 -15.98 4.28 4.99
CA ARG A 156 -14.89 4.99 5.66
C ARG A 156 -14.53 4.32 6.97
N LYS A 157 -13.23 4.13 7.22
CA LYS A 157 -12.71 3.66 8.52
C LYS A 157 -11.41 4.37 8.83
N THR A 158 -11.25 4.76 10.09
CA THR A 158 -9.98 5.25 10.61
C THR A 158 -9.06 4.07 10.91
N VAL A 159 -7.87 4.10 10.35
CA VAL A 159 -6.79 3.13 10.60
C VAL A 159 -5.52 3.85 11.04
N PRO A 160 -4.51 3.14 11.57
CA PRO A 160 -3.21 3.72 11.88
C PRO A 160 -2.52 4.25 10.61
N LEU A 161 -1.42 4.98 10.78
CA LEU A 161 -0.53 5.21 9.63
C LEU A 161 -0.12 3.87 9.00
N PRO A 162 -0.14 3.76 7.66
CA PRO A 162 0.06 2.49 6.98
C PRO A 162 1.51 2.01 7.08
N ASP A 163 1.71 0.73 6.76
CA ASP A 163 3.03 0.15 6.62
C ASP A 163 3.76 0.66 5.39
N VAL A 164 3.01 0.88 4.31
CA VAL A 164 3.49 1.35 3.02
C VAL A 164 2.42 2.19 2.35
N VAL A 165 2.84 3.26 1.67
CA VAL A 165 1.97 4.06 0.80
C VAL A 165 2.28 3.70 -0.64
N TYR A 166 1.26 3.29 -1.39
CA TYR A 166 1.33 3.12 -2.84
C TYR A 166 0.87 4.41 -3.53
N ASN A 167 1.81 5.13 -4.12
CA ASN A 167 1.54 6.36 -4.85
C ASN A 167 0.84 6.10 -6.19
N ARG A 168 -0.39 6.59 -6.32
CA ARG A 168 -1.19 6.57 -7.55
C ARG A 168 -1.76 7.95 -7.86
N LEU A 169 -1.06 9.01 -7.52
CA LEU A 169 -1.41 10.36 -7.99
C LEU A 169 -1.47 10.38 -9.53
N PRO A 170 -2.39 11.15 -10.13
CA PRO A 170 -2.76 11.00 -11.53
C PRO A 170 -1.73 11.59 -12.50
N SER A 171 -0.85 12.48 -12.05
CA SER A 171 0.04 13.23 -12.94
C SER A 171 1.32 13.67 -12.25
N ARG A 172 2.35 13.96 -13.07
CA ARG A 172 3.61 14.54 -12.60
C ARG A 172 3.39 15.84 -11.84
N LYS A 173 2.51 16.71 -12.34
CA LYS A 173 2.17 17.99 -11.69
C LYS A 173 1.57 17.77 -10.30
N ALA A 174 0.72 16.76 -10.13
CA ALA A 174 0.16 16.43 -8.82
C ALA A 174 1.26 15.97 -7.84
N GLU A 175 2.25 15.22 -8.32
CA GLU A 175 3.36 14.71 -7.51
C GLU A 175 4.40 15.75 -7.10
N THR A 176 4.60 16.82 -7.88
CA THR A 176 5.66 17.82 -7.64
C THR A 176 5.20 19.01 -6.80
N THR A 177 3.96 19.00 -6.30
CA THR A 177 3.47 20.08 -5.44
C THR A 177 4.24 20.10 -4.11
N ALA A 178 4.48 21.30 -3.57
CA ALA A 178 5.16 21.48 -2.28
C ALA A 178 4.51 20.65 -1.16
N TYR A 179 3.19 20.54 -1.19
CA TYR A 179 2.42 19.76 -0.23
C TYR A 179 2.68 18.24 -0.34
N ILE A 180 2.79 17.68 -1.56
CA ILE A 180 3.14 16.26 -1.74
C ILE A 180 4.59 16.00 -1.36
N ASN A 181 5.53 16.92 -1.62
CA ASN A 181 6.90 16.79 -1.15
C ASN A 181 6.97 16.75 0.39
N GLN A 182 6.25 17.66 1.07
CA GLN A 182 6.14 17.62 2.53
C GLN A 182 5.50 16.32 3.05
N LEU A 183 4.49 15.80 2.35
CA LEU A 183 3.89 14.50 2.67
C LEU A 183 4.94 13.37 2.59
N ARG A 184 5.72 13.31 1.50
CA ARG A 184 6.79 12.32 1.33
C ARG A 184 7.83 12.41 2.45
N ASP A 185 8.27 13.62 2.80
CA ASP A 185 9.22 13.83 3.89
C ASP A 185 8.69 13.35 5.24
N ARG A 186 7.42 13.65 5.55
CA ARG A 186 6.79 13.19 6.80
C ARG A 186 6.67 11.68 6.87
N LEU A 187 6.27 11.04 5.77
CA LEU A 187 6.19 9.58 5.67
C LEU A 187 7.58 8.94 5.82
N SER A 188 8.60 9.52 5.19
CA SER A 188 9.99 9.08 5.29
C SER A 188 10.52 9.13 6.73
N ARG A 189 10.30 10.25 7.45
CA ARG A 189 10.66 10.38 8.88
C ARG A 189 9.95 9.34 9.76
N LYS A 190 8.73 8.93 9.39
CA LYS A 190 7.96 7.87 10.04
C LYS A 190 8.36 6.44 9.59
N LYS A 191 9.38 6.31 8.74
CA LYS A 191 9.82 5.05 8.14
C LYS A 191 8.66 4.33 7.45
N ILE A 192 7.84 5.07 6.70
CA ILE A 192 6.78 4.55 5.85
C ILE A 192 7.27 4.63 4.41
N PRO A 193 7.60 3.49 3.77
CA PRO A 193 8.01 3.48 2.38
C PRO A 193 6.93 4.06 1.47
N PHE A 194 7.37 4.87 0.51
CA PHE A 194 6.54 5.49 -0.50
C PHE A 194 6.80 4.77 -1.84
N PHE A 195 6.02 3.73 -2.10
CA PHE A 195 6.17 2.87 -3.27
C PHE A 195 5.56 3.53 -4.51
N ASN A 196 6.18 3.30 -5.67
CA ASN A 196 5.96 4.03 -6.93
C ASN A 196 6.31 5.52 -6.80
N TRP A 197 7.59 5.77 -6.47
CA TRP A 197 8.08 7.07 -5.98
C TRP A 197 7.65 8.24 -6.86
N SER A 198 7.87 8.14 -8.17
CA SER A 198 7.47 9.14 -9.15
C SER A 198 7.26 8.54 -10.53
N PHE A 199 6.61 9.31 -11.41
CA PHE A 199 6.62 9.01 -12.85
C PHE A 199 8.04 8.99 -13.40
N PHE A 200 8.31 8.03 -14.28
CA PHE A 200 9.58 7.96 -15.00
C PHE A 200 9.74 9.10 -15.99
N ASN A 201 10.97 9.58 -16.13
CA ASN A 201 11.39 10.42 -17.25
C ASN A 201 12.06 9.57 -18.33
N LYS A 202 11.56 9.65 -19.57
CA LYS A 202 12.05 8.83 -20.68
C LYS A 202 13.51 9.13 -21.03
N SER A 203 13.93 10.40 -20.96
CA SER A 203 15.34 10.77 -21.22
C SER A 203 16.28 10.14 -20.21
N ASP A 204 15.86 10.10 -18.95
CA ASP A 204 16.69 9.60 -17.86
C ASP A 204 16.81 8.08 -17.97
N ILE A 205 15.72 7.38 -18.33
CA ILE A 205 15.78 5.95 -18.68
C ILE A 205 16.72 5.72 -19.86
N TYR A 206 16.63 6.50 -20.94
CA TYR A 206 17.51 6.32 -22.10
C TYR A 206 18.99 6.47 -21.71
N ARG A 207 19.33 7.55 -20.99
CA ARG A 207 20.71 7.79 -20.50
C ARG A 207 21.24 6.71 -19.57
N LEU A 208 20.37 6.12 -18.74
CA LEU A 208 20.74 5.01 -17.86
C LEU A 208 21.03 3.73 -18.65
N LEU A 209 20.37 3.51 -19.79
CA LEU A 209 20.51 2.29 -20.58
C LEU A 209 21.54 2.39 -21.71
N GLU A 210 21.82 3.59 -22.22
CA GLU A 210 22.69 3.78 -23.40
C GLU A 210 24.13 3.26 -23.20
N HIS A 211 24.59 3.24 -21.94
CA HIS A 211 25.93 2.79 -21.57
C HIS A 211 26.01 1.28 -21.24
N ASP A 212 24.88 0.58 -21.15
CA ASP A 212 24.85 -0.87 -20.90
C ASP A 212 24.71 -1.63 -22.23
N ASN A 213 25.82 -2.17 -22.73
CA ASN A 213 25.85 -2.89 -24.01
C ASN A 213 24.94 -4.12 -24.06
N THR A 214 24.58 -4.71 -22.91
CA THR A 214 23.68 -5.88 -22.87
C THR A 214 22.23 -5.48 -23.12
N VAL A 215 21.85 -4.25 -22.75
CA VAL A 215 20.49 -3.71 -22.86
C VAL A 215 20.34 -2.78 -24.06
N ASN A 216 21.33 -1.93 -24.33
CA ASN A 216 21.29 -0.86 -25.33
C ASN A 216 20.96 -1.39 -26.74
N ARG A 217 21.36 -2.63 -27.05
CA ARG A 217 21.01 -3.29 -28.32
C ARG A 217 19.51 -3.45 -28.58
N TYR A 218 18.69 -3.37 -27.53
CA TYR A 218 17.23 -3.44 -27.60
C TYR A 218 16.56 -2.05 -27.48
N VAL A 219 17.35 -0.98 -27.31
CA VAL A 219 16.84 0.39 -27.19
C VAL A 219 16.86 1.04 -28.58
N PRO A 220 15.72 1.51 -29.11
CA PRO A 220 15.70 2.21 -30.38
C PRO A 220 16.50 3.51 -30.30
N GLU A 221 17.21 3.86 -31.37
CA GLU A 221 17.86 5.15 -31.51
C GLU A 221 16.88 6.28 -31.17
N SER A 222 17.27 7.13 -30.22
CA SER A 222 16.41 8.20 -29.72
C SER A 222 17.23 9.47 -29.54
N HIS A 223 16.78 10.55 -30.17
CA HIS A 223 17.36 11.89 -30.01
C HIS A 223 16.44 12.81 -29.22
N MET A 224 16.99 13.54 -28.26
CA MET A 224 16.26 14.53 -27.47
C MET A 224 16.33 15.89 -28.16
N ASN A 225 15.16 16.52 -28.37
CA ASN A 225 15.03 17.78 -29.11
C ASN A 225 15.82 17.78 -30.43
N PRO A 226 15.55 16.83 -31.34
CA PRO A 226 16.31 16.71 -32.57
C PRO A 226 16.11 17.94 -33.46
N SER A 227 17.17 18.39 -34.11
CA SER A 227 17.07 19.42 -35.15
C SER A 227 16.47 18.83 -36.44
N THR A 228 16.08 19.69 -37.37
CA THR A 228 15.56 19.26 -38.67
C THR A 228 16.54 18.40 -39.45
N GLU A 229 17.85 18.64 -39.28
CA GLU A 229 18.93 17.91 -39.93
C GLU A 229 19.04 16.50 -39.34
N ILE A 230 18.98 16.37 -38.02
CA ILE A 230 18.98 15.06 -37.34
C ILE A 230 17.77 14.23 -37.79
N ILE A 231 16.59 14.85 -37.88
CA ILE A 231 15.37 14.15 -38.33
C ILE A 231 15.54 13.63 -39.77
N LYS A 232 16.13 14.44 -40.68
CA LYS A 232 16.39 14.02 -42.07
C LYS A 232 17.37 12.84 -42.12
N ASP A 233 18.49 12.93 -41.42
CA ASP A 233 19.47 11.85 -41.33
C ASP A 233 18.84 10.55 -40.80
N MET A 234 17.98 10.65 -39.78
CA MET A 234 17.27 9.48 -39.25
C MET A 234 16.29 8.88 -40.27
N LEU A 235 15.62 9.69 -41.10
CA LEU A 235 14.71 9.19 -42.15
C LEU A 235 15.44 8.50 -43.30
N GLU A 236 16.72 8.82 -43.53
CA GLU A 236 17.55 8.10 -44.50
C GLU A 236 17.96 6.72 -43.97
N ARG A 237 18.15 6.58 -42.65
CA ARG A 237 18.59 5.34 -42.01
C ARG A 237 17.44 4.43 -41.55
N HIS A 238 16.25 4.98 -41.30
CA HIS A 238 15.08 4.28 -40.78
C HIS A 238 13.84 4.54 -41.63
N GLN A 239 13.02 3.50 -41.85
CA GLN A 239 11.81 3.60 -42.70
C GLN A 239 10.73 4.55 -42.17
N PHE A 240 10.67 4.77 -40.86
CA PHE A 240 9.73 5.68 -40.22
C PHE A 240 10.27 6.12 -38.86
N LEU A 241 9.79 7.26 -38.38
CA LEU A 241 10.17 7.83 -37.09
C LEU A 241 8.95 8.08 -36.21
N TYR A 242 9.12 7.96 -34.89
CA TYR A 242 8.13 8.40 -33.91
C TYR A 242 8.55 9.72 -33.27
N TYR A 243 7.82 10.79 -33.61
CA TYR A 243 7.96 12.06 -32.90
C TYR A 243 7.00 12.09 -31.71
N LYS A 244 7.54 12.18 -30.49
CA LYS A 244 6.76 12.09 -29.24
C LYS A 244 7.20 13.18 -28.25
N PRO A 245 6.29 13.73 -27.44
CA PRO A 245 6.67 14.66 -26.39
C PRO A 245 7.54 13.97 -25.34
N LEU A 246 8.48 14.74 -24.77
CA LEU A 246 9.40 14.29 -23.72
C LEU A 246 8.63 13.89 -22.44
N VAL A 247 7.51 14.57 -22.20
CA VAL A 247 6.63 14.39 -21.04
C VAL A 247 5.24 14.08 -21.55
N ALA A 248 4.66 12.95 -21.13
CA ALA A 248 3.23 12.73 -21.32
C ALA A 248 2.46 13.62 -20.34
N ALA A 249 1.42 14.31 -20.85
CA ALA A 249 0.55 15.18 -20.07
C ALA A 249 -0.17 14.42 -18.94
#